data_AF-A0AAI9RQB6-F1
#
_entry.id   AF-A0AAI9RQB6-F1
#
_cell.length_a   1.000
_cell.length_b   1.000
_cell.length_c   1.000
_cell.angle_alpha   90.00
_cell.angle_beta   90.00
_cell.angle_gamma   90.00
#
_symmetry.space_group_name_H-M   'P 1'
#
loop_
_entity.id
_entity.type
_entity.pdbx_description
1 polymer ?
#
loop_
_entity_poly.entity_id
_entity_poly.type
_entity_poly.pdbx_seq_one_letter_code
_entity_poly.pdbx_strand_id
1 'polypeptide(L)'
;MDDTLQIYSLKKVWTHSDEAAVLKMDYQRRADLAKVINCEGLLVDLSMDQHPEVRFSVAINANTPLQTLKRLSKEDLCITVKDTAKQTLLNLKLPTDCPL
;
A
#
# COMPACT_ATOMS: atom_id res chain seq x y z
N MET A 1 -0.52 -22.82 -2.49
CA MET A 1 -0.39 -21.39 -2.83
C MET A 1 -1.77 -20.80 -2.67
N ASP A 2 -1.91 -19.62 -2.07
CA ASP A 2 -3.23 -19.01 -1.91
C ASP A 2 -3.69 -18.44 -3.25
N ASP A 3 -4.52 -19.19 -3.95
CA ASP A 3 -5.01 -18.86 -5.29
C ASP A 3 -5.68 -17.48 -5.34
N THR A 4 -6.25 -17.05 -4.20
CA THR A 4 -6.88 -15.73 -4.04
C THR A 4 -5.87 -14.58 -4.16
N LEU A 5 -4.68 -14.75 -3.58
CA LEU A 5 -3.61 -13.75 -3.67
C LEU A 5 -3.08 -13.62 -5.09
N GLN A 6 -2.97 -14.72 -5.83
CA GLN A 6 -2.57 -14.69 -7.24
C GLN A 6 -3.60 -13.93 -8.10
N ILE A 7 -4.89 -14.13 -7.86
CA ILE A 7 -5.95 -13.46 -8.62
C ILE A 7 -5.90 -11.94 -8.43
N TYR A 8 -5.84 -11.46 -7.18
CA TYR A 8 -5.89 -10.02 -6.90
C TYR A 8 -4.57 -9.30 -7.18
N SER A 9 -3.41 -9.94 -7.02
CA SER A 9 -2.11 -9.31 -7.28
C SER A 9 -1.87 -8.97 -8.75
N LEU A 10 -2.44 -9.74 -9.68
CA LEU A 10 -2.30 -9.51 -11.13
C LEU A 10 -3.39 -8.58 -11.70
N LYS A 11 -4.37 -8.19 -10.88
CA LYS A 11 -5.56 -7.48 -11.33
C LYS A 11 -5.26 -6.00 -11.59
N LYS A 12 -5.63 -5.54 -12.79
CA LYS A 12 -5.45 -4.14 -13.23
C LYS A 12 -6.70 -3.29 -13.12
N VAL A 13 -7.88 -3.91 -13.24
CA VAL A 13 -9.18 -3.23 -13.15
C VAL A 13 -9.92 -3.79 -11.94
N TRP A 14 -10.23 -2.91 -11.00
CA TRP A 14 -10.86 -3.24 -9.72
C TRP A 14 -12.32 -2.79 -9.73
N THR A 15 -13.20 -3.66 -9.26
CA THR A 15 -14.61 -3.32 -8.99
C THR A 15 -14.81 -3.08 -7.50
N HIS A 16 -15.89 -2.39 -7.12
CA HIS A 16 -16.25 -2.22 -5.71
C HIS A 16 -16.40 -3.55 -4.98
N SER A 17 -16.87 -4.61 -5.66
CA SER A 17 -16.96 -5.95 -5.07
C SER A 17 -15.58 -6.55 -4.78
N ASP A 18 -14.59 -6.30 -5.64
CA ASP A 18 -13.22 -6.76 -5.44
C ASP A 18 -12.58 -6.06 -4.23
N GLU A 19 -12.73 -4.74 -4.15
CA GLU A 19 -12.24 -3.93 -3.01
C GLU A 19 -12.88 -4.40 -1.70
N ALA A 20 -14.20 -4.58 -1.69
CA ALA A 20 -14.93 -5.08 -0.54
C ALA A 20 -14.52 -6.51 -0.14
N ALA A 21 -14.16 -7.35 -1.11
CA ALA A 21 -13.66 -8.70 -0.84
C ALA A 21 -12.30 -8.65 -0.13
N VAL A 22 -11.38 -7.80 -0.60
CA VAL A 22 -10.06 -7.61 0.05
C VAL A 22 -10.22 -7.05 1.46
N LEU A 23 -11.09 -6.06 1.67
CA LEU A 23 -11.32 -5.47 3.00
C LEU A 23 -11.85 -6.48 4.03
N LYS A 24 -12.49 -7.56 3.59
CA LYS A 24 -12.99 -8.65 4.45
C LYS A 24 -11.98 -9.76 4.73
N MET A 25 -10.80 -9.73 4.08
CA MET A 25 -9.76 -10.73 4.33
C MET A 25 -9.08 -10.50 5.69
N ASP A 26 -8.42 -11.54 6.18
CA ASP A 26 -7.50 -11.40 7.31
C ASP A 26 -6.40 -10.38 7.02
N TYR A 27 -5.81 -9.82 8.08
CA TYR A 27 -4.85 -8.73 7.94
C TYR A 27 -3.60 -9.15 7.17
N GLN A 28 -3.20 -10.43 7.22
CA GLN A 28 -2.01 -10.91 6.54
C GLN A 28 -2.20 -10.81 5.03
N ARG A 29 -3.34 -11.31 4.53
CA ARG A 29 -3.68 -11.17 3.10
C ARG A 29 -3.81 -9.73 2.64
N ARG A 30 -4.41 -8.87 3.47
CA ARG A 30 -4.50 -7.43 3.15
C ARG A 30 -3.12 -6.78 3.07
N ALA A 31 -2.20 -7.13 3.98
CA ALA A 31 -0.82 -6.64 3.95
C ALA A 31 -0.05 -7.16 2.72
N ASP A 32 -0.21 -8.44 2.38
CA ASP A 32 0.45 -9.03 1.21
C ASP A 32 -0.02 -8.37 -0.09
N LEU A 33 -1.33 -8.13 -0.22
CA LEU A 33 -1.92 -7.43 -1.37
C LEU A 33 -1.52 -5.95 -1.41
N ALA A 34 -1.61 -5.23 -0.29
CA ALA A 34 -1.28 -3.81 -0.20
C ALA A 34 0.12 -3.48 -0.74
N LYS A 35 1.06 -4.43 -0.66
CA LYS A 35 2.42 -4.28 -1.18
C LYS A 35 2.51 -4.24 -2.70
N VAL A 36 1.58 -4.87 -3.41
CA VAL A 36 1.72 -5.16 -4.86
C VAL A 36 0.59 -4.59 -5.73
N ILE A 37 -0.59 -4.31 -5.15
CA ILE A 37 -1.73 -3.80 -5.91
C ILE A 37 -1.49 -2.36 -6.42
N ASN A 38 -2.27 -1.95 -7.41
CA ASN A 38 -2.24 -0.62 -8.01
C ASN A 38 -3.58 0.12 -7.93
N CYS A 39 -4.53 -0.38 -7.14
CA CYS A 39 -5.81 0.30 -6.91
C CYS A 39 -5.61 1.42 -5.88
N GLU A 40 -5.57 2.67 -6.36
CA GLU A 40 -5.38 3.83 -5.50
C GLU A 40 -6.44 3.96 -4.40
N GLY A 41 -7.72 3.74 -4.74
CA GLY A 41 -8.82 3.81 -3.77
C GLY A 41 -8.65 2.80 -2.64
N LEU A 42 -8.34 1.55 -2.99
CA LEU A 42 -8.09 0.51 -1.99
C LEU A 42 -6.82 0.77 -1.17
N LEU A 43 -5.77 1.36 -1.75
CA LEU A 43 -4.58 1.77 -1.00
C LEU A 43 -4.90 2.91 -0.03
N VAL A 44 -5.81 3.82 -0.37
CA VAL A 44 -6.33 4.84 0.57
C VAL A 44 -7.07 4.17 1.72
N ASP A 45 -7.95 3.22 1.46
CA ASP A 45 -8.69 2.53 2.53
C ASP A 45 -7.76 1.70 3.44
N LEU A 46 -6.85 0.92 2.86
CA LEU A 46 -5.88 0.10 3.59
C LEU A 46 -4.85 0.95 4.36
N SER A 47 -4.63 2.21 4.00
CA SER A 47 -3.78 3.10 4.79
C SER A 47 -4.40 3.50 6.13
N MET A 48 -5.69 3.21 6.34
CA MET A 48 -6.42 3.43 7.58
C MET A 48 -6.65 2.12 8.37
N ASP A 49 -5.99 1.03 7.96
CA ASP A 49 -6.14 -0.26 8.62
C ASP A 49 -5.77 -0.20 10.09
N GLN A 50 -6.48 -0.95 10.93
CA GLN A 50 -6.13 -1.08 12.34
C GLN A 50 -4.76 -1.77 12.52
N HIS A 51 -4.37 -2.66 11.61
CA HIS A 51 -3.11 -3.41 11.70
C HIS A 51 -1.95 -2.61 11.08
N PRO A 52 -0.89 -2.32 11.85
CA PRO A 52 0.28 -1.59 11.34
C PRO A 52 1.00 -2.32 10.20
N GLU A 53 0.93 -3.66 10.14
CA GLU A 53 1.49 -4.46 9.05
C GLU A 53 0.87 -4.12 7.70
N VAL A 54 -0.44 -3.90 7.67
CA VAL A 54 -1.15 -3.50 6.45
C VAL A 54 -0.74 -2.08 6.05
N ARG A 55 -0.74 -1.14 7.00
CA ARG A 55 -0.35 0.26 6.74
C ARG A 55 1.11 0.37 6.32
N PHE A 56 1.99 -0.46 6.88
CA PHE A 56 3.38 -0.59 6.45
C PHE A 56 3.47 -1.05 4.99
N SER A 57 2.69 -2.08 4.60
CA SER A 57 2.62 -2.54 3.22
C SER A 57 2.09 -1.47 2.25
N VAL A 58 1.17 -0.62 2.70
CA VAL A 58 0.76 0.55 1.91
C VAL A 58 1.89 1.57 1.81
N ALA A 59 2.63 1.82 2.88
CA ALA A 59 3.73 2.78 2.91
C ALA A 59 4.91 2.38 2.01
N ILE A 60 5.21 1.09 1.84
CA ILE A 60 6.25 0.60 0.90
C ILE A 60 5.81 0.64 -0.57
N ASN A 61 4.50 0.70 -0.84
CA ASN A 61 4.00 0.59 -2.21
C ASN A 61 4.12 1.94 -2.94
N ALA A 62 4.86 1.94 -4.05
CA ALA A 62 5.09 3.14 -4.88
C ALA A 62 3.83 3.63 -5.62
N ASN A 63 2.82 2.78 -5.80
CA ASN A 63 1.51 3.16 -6.36
C ASN A 63 0.61 3.85 -5.33
N THR A 64 1.00 3.89 -4.05
CA THR A 64 0.22 4.59 -3.02
C THR A 64 0.18 6.08 -3.33
N PRO A 65 -1.01 6.70 -3.37
CA PRO A 65 -1.14 8.12 -3.70
C PRO A 65 -0.25 9.01 -2.82
N LEU A 66 0.36 10.03 -3.43
CA LEU A 66 1.31 10.93 -2.74
C LEU A 66 0.72 11.57 -1.47
N GLN A 67 -0.56 11.91 -1.47
CA GLN A 67 -1.22 12.48 -0.30
C GLN A 67 -1.38 11.46 0.83
N THR A 68 -1.67 10.20 0.50
CA THR A 68 -1.73 9.09 1.45
C THR A 68 -0.36 8.84 2.08
N LEU A 69 0.71 8.77 1.28
CA LEU A 69 2.08 8.65 1.80
C LEU A 69 2.47 9.83 2.69
N LYS A 70 2.10 11.07 2.32
CA LYS A 70 2.35 12.27 3.16
C LYS A 70 1.65 12.17 4.50
N ARG A 71 0.38 11.75 4.52
CA ARG A 71 -0.37 11.54 5.76
C ARG A 71 0.29 10.48 6.63
N LEU A 72 0.57 9.29 6.08
CA LEU A 72 1.26 8.21 6.81
C LEU A 72 2.59 8.68 7.41
N SER A 73 3.39 9.44 6.66
CA SER A 73 4.69 9.93 7.15
C SER A 73 4.61 10.89 8.35
N LYS A 74 3.48 11.58 8.54
CA LYS A 74 3.30 12.62 9.56
C LYS A 74 2.44 12.16 10.73
N GLU A 75 1.35 11.48 10.42
CA GLU A 75 0.22 11.26 11.32
C GLU A 75 0.06 9.80 11.77
N ASP A 76 0.73 8.82 11.14
CA ASP A 76 0.65 7.44 11.63
C ASP A 76 1.25 7.32 13.03
N LEU A 77 0.66 6.45 13.86
CA LEU A 77 1.12 6.19 15.22
C LEU A 77 2.34 5.26 15.25
N CYS A 78 2.50 4.41 14.22
CA CYS A 78 3.59 3.46 14.13
C CYS A 78 4.82 4.10 13.49
N ILE A 79 5.92 4.20 14.25
CA ILE A 79 7.16 4.85 13.80
C ILE A 79 7.69 4.22 12.51
N THR A 80 7.65 2.90 12.39
CA THR A 80 8.11 2.20 11.19
C THR A 80 7.29 2.58 9.96
N VAL A 81 5.96 2.70 10.08
CA VAL A 81 5.09 3.15 8.98
C VAL A 81 5.45 4.59 8.57
N LYS A 82 5.68 5.48 9.53
CA LYS A 82 6.07 6.87 9.23
C LYS A 82 7.37 6.96 8.45
N ASP A 83 8.40 6.28 8.94
CA ASP A 83 9.74 6.31 8.36
C ASP A 83 9.74 5.67 6.96
N THR A 84 9.02 4.56 6.81
CA THR A 84 8.83 3.93 5.50
C THR A 84 8.11 4.84 4.52
N ALA A 85 7.00 5.46 4.91
CA ALA A 85 6.27 6.37 4.02
C ALA A 85 7.15 7.57 3.62
N LYS A 86 7.96 8.09 4.54
CA LYS A 86 8.95 9.14 4.26
C LYS A 86 10.00 8.67 3.26
N GLN A 87 10.53 7.45 3.42
CA GLN A 87 11.52 6.89 2.50
C GLN A 87 10.92 6.68 1.11
N THR A 88 9.71 6.14 1.00
CA THR A 88 9.03 5.96 -0.29
C THR A 88 8.81 7.31 -0.97
N LEU A 89 8.38 8.34 -0.24
CA LEU A 89 8.26 9.70 -0.78
C LEU A 89 9.59 10.29 -1.27
N LEU A 90 10.71 9.99 -0.60
CA LEU A 90 12.03 10.42 -1.04
C LEU A 90 12.42 9.69 -2.33
N ASN A 91 12.22 8.37 -2.39
CA ASN A 91 12.53 7.56 -3.57
C ASN A 91 11.73 8.01 -4.80
N LEU A 92 10.45 8.38 -4.63
CA LEU A 92 9.62 8.91 -5.72
C LEU A 92 10.08 10.29 -6.23
N LYS A 93 10.87 11.04 -5.44
CA LYS A 93 11.37 12.38 -5.79
C LYS A 93 12.79 12.37 -6.35
N LEU A 94 13.55 11.30 -6.13
CA LEU A 94 14.89 11.18 -6.68
C LEU A 94 14.76 10.81 -8.17
N PRO A 95 15.42 11.54 -9.09
CA PRO A 95 15.55 11.06 -10.46
C PRO A 95 16.30 9.73 -10.41
N THR A 96 15.62 8.64 -10.75
CA THR A 96 16.30 7.41 -11.14
C THR A 96 17.10 7.75 -12.40
N ASP A 97 18.40 7.45 -12.37
CA ASP A 97 19.44 7.76 -13.36
C ASP A 97 20.16 9.12 -13.20
N CYS A 98 21.28 9.09 -12.48
CA CYS A 98 22.49 9.80 -12.89
C CYS A 98 23.46 8.72 -13.40
N PRO A 99 23.52 8.43 -14.72
CA PRO A 99 24.60 7.64 -15.26
C PRO A 99 25.87 8.50 -15.25
N LEU A 100 26.95 7.95 -14.70
CA LEU A 100 28.31 8.53 -14.75
C LEU A 100 28.78 8.72 -16.20
#